data_AF-A0A2R3Q7Q6-F1
#
_entry.id   AF-A0A2R3Q7Q6-F1
#
_cell.length_a   1.000
_cell.length_b   1.000
_cell.length_c   1.000
_cell.angle_alpha   90.00
_cell.angle_beta   90.00
_cell.angle_gamma   90.00
#
_symmetry.space_group_name_H-M   'P 1'
#
loop_
_entity.id
_entity.type
_entity.pdbx_description
1 polymer ?
#
loop_
_entity_poly.entity_id
_entity_poly.type
_entity_poly.pdbx_seq_one_letter_code
_entity_poly.pdbx_strand_id
1 'polypeptide(L)'
;MAVRTLDSHNSPLQIGEIDVPSGGAVGFTLCPGKQQAHSMSGRWLRDLDTDLDALARWGAAAVVTLMPMHELQAVQAHGIGEACERRGIEWHHLPIRDVDVPDASFEAAWCYAGVRLRAHLRGGAKVLVHCRGGLGRSGTIAARLLVELGWPARQAIGAVRAQRPGAIETRAQEQYVLDLPGAVDASTDAHSARVLGCVLGGAMGDAFGYAIEFDRLASIQRKHGPQGLQEPVLRAGQLQVSDDTQMTLFTLEALLAALPGQGEVLTSAFLPPLTAACQSAYLRWGDTQGLASHSGAPSHLQASAAMRQRRAPGNTCLSAIRAGAWGAPERSINDSKGCGAVMRTAPLGLLRGASPALAFKLGCAAGALTHGHVDGWLPAGVLAALVRLLAQGLSLETAAREALTLSDQAGGAGTGTDRLLRLALRLAQDGTPGERAHAELGEGWTGDEALAIAMHAGLSGRDFVQAVRIAANHDGDSDSTASIAGQLCGTRDGILAVPHAWVRRLDVLEDALQLLSEWLQPDGAVLATSARLQA
;
A
#
# COMPACT_ATOMS: atom_id res chain seq x y z
N MET A 1 6.06 -43.46 30.68
CA MET A 1 6.84 -42.23 30.96
C MET A 1 5.87 -41.07 31.07
N ALA A 2 5.96 -40.24 32.12
CA ALA A 2 5.14 -39.04 32.23
C ALA A 2 5.45 -38.11 31.06
N VAL A 3 4.43 -37.67 30.31
CA VAL A 3 4.60 -36.70 29.22
C VAL A 3 5.03 -35.38 29.86
N ARG A 4 6.27 -34.94 29.58
CA ARG A 4 6.78 -33.66 30.06
C ARG A 4 5.88 -32.53 29.54
N THR A 5 5.41 -31.68 30.44
CA THR A 5 4.60 -30.49 30.10
C THR A 5 5.51 -29.27 30.07
N LEU A 6 5.49 -28.53 28.96
CA LEU A 6 6.29 -27.35 28.69
C LEU A 6 5.37 -26.13 28.60
N ASP A 7 5.58 -25.14 29.44
CA ASP A 7 4.81 -23.89 29.51
C ASP A 7 5.73 -22.66 29.42
N SER A 8 5.15 -21.46 29.43
CA SER A 8 5.89 -20.20 29.30
C SER A 8 6.83 -19.90 30.48
N HIS A 9 6.66 -20.57 31.63
CA HIS A 9 7.47 -20.36 32.83
C HIS A 9 8.58 -21.40 32.97
N ASN A 10 8.27 -22.68 32.79
CA ASN A 10 9.21 -23.80 32.95
C ASN A 10 10.07 -24.03 31.68
N SER A 11 9.64 -23.46 30.56
CA SER A 11 10.35 -23.47 29.28
C SER A 11 10.17 -22.10 28.59
N PRO A 12 10.84 -21.04 29.07
CA PRO A 12 10.74 -19.71 28.46
C PRO A 12 11.04 -19.69 26.96
N LEU A 13 10.51 -18.69 26.23
CA LEU A 13 10.80 -18.54 24.80
C LEU A 13 12.30 -18.39 24.58
N GLN A 14 12.88 -19.34 23.84
CA GLN A 14 14.27 -19.25 23.39
C GLN A 14 14.30 -18.56 22.03
N ILE A 15 14.83 -17.34 22.00
CA ILE A 15 15.01 -16.55 20.79
C ILE A 15 16.43 -16.80 20.28
N GLY A 16 16.56 -17.34 19.07
CA GLY A 16 17.83 -17.33 18.36
C GLY A 16 18.06 -15.93 17.83
N GLU A 17 19.03 -15.20 18.36
CA GLU A 17 19.26 -13.78 18.07
C GLU A 17 20.53 -13.60 17.23
N ILE A 18 20.42 -12.81 16.18
CA ILE A 18 21.54 -12.47 15.31
C ILE A 18 21.56 -10.96 15.16
N ASP A 19 22.58 -10.33 15.73
CA ASP A 19 22.79 -8.89 15.61
C ASP A 19 23.11 -8.51 14.16
N VAL A 20 22.55 -7.38 13.72
CA VAL A 20 22.86 -6.80 12.41
C VAL A 20 23.74 -5.56 12.57
N PRO A 21 24.59 -5.21 11.58
CA PRO A 21 25.57 -4.13 11.71
C PRO A 21 25.00 -2.76 12.11
N SER A 22 23.71 -2.51 11.84
CA SER A 22 23.00 -1.28 12.22
C SER A 22 22.63 -1.19 13.70
N GLY A 23 22.93 -2.20 14.51
CA GLY A 23 22.59 -2.26 15.94
C GLY A 23 21.22 -2.86 16.26
N GLY A 24 20.47 -3.29 15.24
CA GLY A 24 19.25 -4.08 15.40
C GLY A 24 19.55 -5.58 15.50
N ALA A 25 18.50 -6.42 15.59
CA ALA A 25 18.68 -7.87 15.59
C ALA A 25 17.52 -8.62 14.91
N VAL A 26 17.86 -9.71 14.23
CA VAL A 26 16.90 -10.70 13.73
C VAL A 26 16.80 -11.81 14.76
N GLY A 27 15.62 -11.94 15.37
CA GLY A 27 15.28 -13.01 16.30
C GLY A 27 14.42 -14.07 15.63
N PHE A 28 14.53 -15.33 16.05
CA PHE A 28 13.60 -16.36 15.62
C PHE A 28 13.32 -17.40 16.70
N THR A 29 12.08 -17.86 16.76
CA THR A 29 11.61 -18.78 17.81
C THR A 29 10.40 -19.61 17.39
N LEU A 30 9.97 -20.52 18.26
CA LEU A 30 8.73 -21.30 18.09
C LEU A 30 7.49 -20.41 18.22
N CYS A 31 6.31 -20.93 17.86
CA CYS A 31 5.07 -20.16 17.93
C CYS A 31 4.75 -19.69 19.38
N PRO A 32 4.67 -18.38 19.65
CA PRO A 32 4.19 -17.85 20.92
C PRO A 32 2.78 -18.34 21.26
N GLY A 33 2.53 -18.67 22.52
CA GLY A 33 1.21 -19.14 22.98
C GLY A 33 0.80 -20.54 22.48
N LYS A 34 1.72 -21.28 21.85
CA LYS A 34 1.47 -22.62 21.32
C LYS A 34 0.92 -23.58 22.38
N GLN A 35 -0.29 -24.09 22.13
CA GLN A 35 -0.89 -25.21 22.85
C GLN A 35 -0.89 -26.46 21.96
N GLN A 36 -0.22 -27.54 22.38
CA GLN A 36 -0.13 -28.77 21.60
C GLN A 36 -0.05 -29.99 22.53
N ALA A 37 -1.07 -30.84 22.52
CA ALA A 37 -1.15 -32.01 23.38
C ALA A 37 -0.08 -33.07 23.08
N HIS A 38 0.20 -33.29 21.80
CA HIS A 38 1.13 -34.33 21.33
C HIS A 38 2.22 -33.70 20.44
N SER A 39 3.46 -33.69 20.91
CA SER A 39 4.64 -33.33 20.13
C SER A 39 5.84 -34.18 20.55
N MET A 40 6.86 -34.27 19.70
CA MET A 40 8.08 -35.03 20.02
C MET A 40 8.78 -34.55 21.30
N SER A 41 8.67 -33.26 21.63
CA SER A 41 9.30 -32.65 22.81
C SER A 41 8.43 -32.70 24.09
N GLY A 42 7.19 -33.18 23.99
CA GLY A 42 6.24 -33.24 25.09
C GLY A 42 4.92 -32.50 24.80
N ARG A 43 4.17 -32.22 25.87
CA ARG A 43 2.93 -31.44 25.82
C ARG A 43 3.26 -29.96 25.97
N TRP A 44 2.78 -29.11 25.08
CA TRP A 44 2.94 -27.66 25.16
C TRP A 44 1.66 -27.01 25.70
N LEU A 45 1.79 -26.16 26.71
CA LEU A 45 0.73 -25.33 27.31
C LEU A 45 1.27 -23.92 27.55
N ARG A 46 1.68 -23.26 26.46
CA ARG A 46 2.19 -21.89 26.54
C ARG A 46 1.04 -20.89 26.63
N ASP A 47 1.30 -19.79 27.32
CA ASP A 47 0.39 -18.65 27.39
C ASP A 47 0.80 -17.58 26.37
N LEU A 48 -0.16 -17.13 25.57
CA LEU A 48 0.12 -16.19 24.48
C LEU A 48 0.56 -14.83 25.00
N ASP A 49 -0.14 -14.29 26.00
CA ASP A 49 0.18 -12.97 26.54
C ASP A 49 1.53 -12.95 27.25
N THR A 50 1.84 -13.97 28.05
CA THR A 50 3.14 -14.13 28.72
C THR A 50 4.29 -14.19 27.72
N ASP A 51 4.11 -14.93 26.62
CA ASP A 51 5.11 -15.03 25.56
C ASP A 51 5.29 -13.71 24.82
N LEU A 52 4.20 -13.03 24.44
CA LEU A 52 4.27 -11.74 23.75
C LEU A 52 4.82 -10.63 24.66
N ASP A 53 4.56 -10.67 25.96
CA ASP A 53 5.20 -9.78 26.94
C ASP A 53 6.71 -10.02 27.02
N ALA A 54 7.17 -11.27 26.86
CA ALA A 54 8.59 -11.57 26.76
C ALA A 54 9.21 -11.00 25.48
N LEU A 55 8.50 -11.04 24.36
CA LEU A 55 8.94 -10.43 23.10
C LEU A 55 8.97 -8.90 23.18
N ALA A 56 7.97 -8.29 23.84
CA ALA A 56 7.96 -6.85 24.10
C ALA A 56 9.17 -6.45 24.96
N ARG A 57 9.46 -7.19 26.04
CA ARG A 57 10.66 -6.98 26.88
C ARG A 57 11.97 -7.19 26.12
N TRP A 58 11.99 -8.13 25.17
CA TRP A 58 13.14 -8.34 24.28
C TRP A 58 13.38 -7.16 23.33
N GLY A 59 12.37 -6.32 23.11
CA GLY A 59 12.43 -5.14 22.24
C GLY A 59 11.97 -5.39 20.81
N ALA A 60 11.08 -6.39 20.59
CA ALA A 60 10.51 -6.63 19.27
C ALA A 60 9.71 -5.42 18.79
N ALA A 61 10.13 -4.81 17.69
CA ALA A 61 9.33 -3.82 16.96
C ALA A 61 8.37 -4.48 15.97
N ALA A 62 8.72 -5.67 15.48
CA ALA A 62 7.86 -6.46 14.60
C ALA A 62 7.93 -7.96 14.88
N VAL A 63 6.83 -8.66 14.63
CA VAL A 63 6.69 -10.12 14.66
C VAL A 63 6.16 -10.61 13.32
N VAL A 64 6.89 -11.53 12.70
CA VAL A 64 6.54 -12.20 11.46
C VAL A 64 6.03 -13.61 11.77
N THR A 65 4.77 -13.86 11.42
CA THR A 65 4.12 -15.17 11.57
C THR A 65 4.10 -15.90 10.24
N LEU A 66 4.83 -17.01 10.15
CA LEU A 66 4.94 -17.82 8.93
C LEU A 66 3.94 -18.98 8.86
N MET A 67 3.08 -19.11 9.86
CA MET A 67 2.10 -20.19 9.94
C MET A 67 0.79 -19.79 9.25
N PRO A 68 0.27 -20.58 8.30
CA PRO A 68 -1.10 -20.46 7.83
C PRO A 68 -2.11 -20.40 8.98
N MET A 69 -3.25 -19.71 8.77
CA MET A 69 -4.24 -19.49 9.84
C MET A 69 -4.76 -20.80 10.46
N HIS A 70 -4.98 -21.83 9.64
CA HIS A 70 -5.39 -23.14 10.13
C HIS A 70 -4.33 -23.80 11.05
N GLU A 71 -3.03 -23.56 10.81
CA GLU A 71 -1.97 -24.04 11.70
C GLU A 71 -1.98 -23.30 13.04
N LEU A 72 -2.23 -21.98 13.04
CA LEU A 72 -2.35 -21.16 14.25
C LEU A 72 -3.56 -21.57 15.08
N GLN A 73 -4.70 -21.81 14.44
CA GLN A 73 -5.91 -22.32 15.09
C GLN A 73 -5.66 -23.69 15.74
N ALA A 74 -4.96 -24.59 15.04
CA ALA A 74 -4.62 -25.92 15.55
C ALA A 74 -3.70 -25.88 16.79
N VAL A 75 -3.01 -24.77 17.06
CA VAL A 75 -2.21 -24.57 18.29
C VAL A 75 -2.77 -23.49 19.20
N GLN A 76 -4.01 -23.05 18.96
CA GLN A 76 -4.71 -22.01 19.73
C GLN A 76 -3.99 -20.66 19.80
N ALA A 77 -3.20 -20.31 18.78
CA ALA A 77 -2.44 -19.06 18.71
C ALA A 77 -2.97 -18.07 17.64
N HIS A 78 -4.19 -18.26 17.15
CA HIS A 78 -4.79 -17.43 16.08
C HIS A 78 -5.01 -15.97 16.48
N GLY A 79 -5.08 -15.65 17.77
CA GLY A 79 -5.19 -14.28 18.30
C GLY A 79 -3.87 -13.49 18.35
N ILE A 80 -2.75 -14.05 17.87
CA ILE A 80 -1.42 -13.45 17.99
C ILE A 80 -1.34 -12.04 17.38
N GLY A 81 -2.03 -11.79 16.26
CA GLY A 81 -1.93 -10.51 15.58
C GLY A 81 -2.46 -9.33 16.38
N GLU A 82 -3.70 -9.45 16.88
CA GLU A 82 -4.29 -8.43 17.75
C GLU A 82 -3.51 -8.27 19.05
N ALA A 83 -2.97 -9.38 19.58
CA ALA A 83 -2.21 -9.37 20.80
C ALA A 83 -0.83 -8.69 20.65
N CYS A 84 -0.20 -8.75 19.47
CA CYS A 84 0.98 -7.96 19.12
C CYS A 84 0.65 -6.47 19.00
N GLU A 85 -0.43 -6.13 18.30
CA GLU A 85 -0.82 -4.73 18.07
C GLU A 85 -1.15 -3.99 19.36
N ARG A 86 -1.84 -4.65 20.32
CA ARG A 86 -2.09 -4.09 21.66
C ARG A 86 -0.82 -3.72 22.43
N ARG A 87 0.33 -4.29 22.04
CA ARG A 87 1.65 -4.05 22.62
C ARG A 87 2.50 -3.09 21.79
N GLY A 88 1.95 -2.51 20.73
CA GLY A 88 2.70 -1.65 19.80
C GLY A 88 3.69 -2.41 18.92
N ILE A 89 3.54 -3.73 18.78
CA ILE A 89 4.39 -4.57 17.93
C ILE A 89 3.72 -4.74 16.57
N GLU A 90 4.41 -4.41 15.47
CA GLU A 90 3.90 -4.68 14.13
C GLU A 90 3.76 -6.18 13.89
N TRP A 91 2.61 -6.62 13.36
CA TRP A 91 2.36 -8.02 13.09
C TRP A 91 2.18 -8.31 11.61
N HIS A 92 3.12 -9.07 11.04
CA HIS A 92 3.15 -9.45 9.64
C HIS A 92 2.76 -10.93 9.50
N HIS A 93 1.63 -11.21 8.86
CA HIS A 93 1.19 -12.58 8.56
C HIS A 93 1.64 -12.97 7.16
N LEU A 94 2.68 -13.80 7.06
CA LEU A 94 3.31 -14.19 5.80
C LEU A 94 3.38 -15.72 5.72
N PRO A 95 2.25 -16.40 5.50
CA PRO A 95 2.16 -17.84 5.61
C PRO A 95 3.05 -18.54 4.58
N ILE A 96 3.82 -19.51 5.06
CA ILE A 96 4.55 -20.47 4.22
C ILE A 96 4.05 -21.86 4.63
N ARG A 97 3.67 -22.69 3.66
CA ARG A 97 3.28 -24.08 3.93
C ARG A 97 4.40 -24.80 4.70
N ASP A 98 4.03 -25.67 5.64
CA ASP A 98 5.02 -26.36 6.46
C ASP A 98 6.07 -27.08 5.61
N VAL A 99 7.33 -27.02 6.04
CA VAL A 99 8.56 -27.50 5.37
C VAL A 99 8.90 -26.94 3.97
N ASP A 100 8.04 -26.09 3.39
CA ASP A 100 8.25 -25.49 2.07
C ASP A 100 9.12 -24.21 2.13
N VAL A 101 9.28 -23.59 0.96
CA VAL A 101 9.91 -22.29 0.72
C VAL A 101 8.83 -21.24 0.41
N PRO A 102 9.15 -19.93 0.49
CA PRO A 102 8.27 -18.87 -0.01
C PRO A 102 7.72 -19.12 -1.42
N ASP A 103 6.43 -18.83 -1.61
CA ASP A 103 5.73 -18.91 -2.90
C ASP A 103 5.45 -17.50 -3.47
N ALA A 104 4.72 -17.44 -4.60
CA ALA A 104 4.40 -16.18 -5.25
C ALA A 104 3.56 -15.23 -4.37
N SER A 105 2.63 -15.76 -3.57
CA SER A 105 1.82 -14.96 -2.65
C SER A 105 2.69 -14.38 -1.53
N PHE A 106 3.64 -15.17 -1.01
CA PHE A 106 4.64 -14.66 -0.07
C PHE A 106 5.46 -13.54 -0.69
N GLU A 107 6.00 -13.70 -1.91
CA GLU A 107 6.82 -12.69 -2.56
C GLU A 107 6.03 -11.40 -2.83
N ALA A 108 4.75 -11.53 -3.20
CA ALA A 108 3.85 -10.39 -3.33
C ALA A 108 3.71 -9.63 -2.00
N ALA A 109 3.46 -10.35 -0.91
CA ALA A 109 3.38 -9.73 0.41
C ALA A 109 4.73 -9.18 0.92
N TRP A 110 5.85 -9.80 0.53
CA TRP A 110 7.20 -9.39 0.91
C TRP A 110 7.62 -8.07 0.30
N CYS A 111 7.09 -7.68 -0.87
CA CYS A 111 7.40 -6.37 -1.45
C CYS A 111 7.05 -5.22 -0.49
N TYR A 112 6.02 -5.43 0.35
CA TYR A 112 5.62 -4.52 1.42
C TYR A 112 6.28 -4.85 2.76
N ALA A 113 6.16 -6.09 3.23
CA ALA A 113 6.63 -6.47 4.56
C ALA A 113 8.15 -6.32 4.67
N GLY A 114 8.89 -6.75 3.65
CA GLY A 114 10.35 -6.63 3.59
C GLY A 114 10.83 -5.19 3.75
N VAL A 115 10.17 -4.21 3.11
CA VAL A 115 10.51 -2.77 3.28
C VAL A 115 10.37 -2.34 4.73
N ARG A 116 9.28 -2.72 5.40
CA ARG A 116 9.04 -2.39 6.82
C ARG A 116 10.05 -3.08 7.74
N LEU A 117 10.27 -4.37 7.55
CA LEU A 117 11.16 -5.16 8.41
C LEU A 117 12.62 -4.72 8.28
N ARG A 118 13.10 -4.45 7.06
CA ARG A 118 14.45 -3.91 6.84
C ARG A 118 14.59 -2.50 7.41
N ALA A 119 13.56 -1.66 7.33
CA ALA A 119 13.58 -0.34 7.95
C ALA A 119 13.73 -0.42 9.47
N HIS A 120 12.98 -1.30 10.14
CA HIS A 120 13.14 -1.56 11.58
C HIS A 120 14.57 -1.99 11.91
N LEU A 121 15.10 -2.98 11.21
CA LEU A 121 16.45 -3.50 11.45
C LEU A 121 17.54 -2.44 11.22
N ARG A 122 17.45 -1.67 10.13
CA ARG A 122 18.37 -0.56 9.84
C ARG A 122 18.24 0.58 10.85
N GLY A 123 17.06 0.77 11.44
CA GLY A 123 16.80 1.72 12.52
C GLY A 123 17.27 1.25 13.90
N GLY A 124 17.93 0.09 14.00
CA GLY A 124 18.41 -0.45 15.27
C GLY A 124 17.35 -1.23 16.07
N ALA A 125 16.17 -1.43 15.51
CA ALA A 125 15.11 -2.19 16.16
C ALA A 125 15.25 -3.70 15.91
N LYS A 126 14.49 -4.49 16.67
CA LYS A 126 14.52 -5.96 16.58
C LYS A 126 13.28 -6.52 15.88
N VAL A 127 13.49 -7.50 15.02
CA VAL A 127 12.45 -8.20 14.28
C VAL A 127 12.45 -9.66 14.68
N LEU A 128 11.30 -10.19 15.11
CA LEU A 128 11.14 -11.59 15.41
C LEU A 128 10.45 -12.33 14.26
N VAL A 129 10.94 -13.52 13.90
CA VAL A 129 10.31 -14.43 12.95
C VAL A 129 9.93 -15.73 13.66
N HIS A 130 8.72 -16.24 13.44
CA HIS A 130 8.32 -17.53 13.99
C HIS A 130 7.52 -18.40 13.03
N CYS A 131 7.59 -19.71 13.25
CA CYS A 131 6.75 -20.73 12.63
C CYS A 131 6.27 -21.68 13.75
N ARG A 132 5.84 -22.90 13.42
CA ARG A 132 5.40 -23.86 14.44
C ARG A 132 6.51 -24.29 15.41
N GLY A 133 7.73 -24.48 14.91
CA GLY A 133 8.87 -24.99 15.68
C GLY A 133 10.05 -24.03 15.82
N GLY A 134 10.08 -22.94 15.04
CA GLY A 134 11.18 -21.97 15.05
C GLY A 134 12.48 -22.50 14.45
N LEU A 135 12.40 -23.39 13.44
CA LEU A 135 13.56 -24.06 12.84
C LEU A 135 13.65 -23.80 11.32
N GLY A 136 12.82 -24.47 10.50
CA GLY A 136 12.88 -24.40 9.04
C GLY A 136 12.43 -23.05 8.49
N ARG A 137 11.11 -22.86 8.33
CA ARG A 137 10.52 -21.60 7.81
C ARG A 137 11.10 -20.34 8.48
N SER A 138 11.20 -20.35 9.82
CA SER A 138 11.73 -19.22 10.58
C SER A 138 13.20 -18.95 10.29
N GLY A 139 14.03 -20.00 10.24
CA GLY A 139 15.44 -19.87 9.89
C GLY A 139 15.63 -19.36 8.47
N THR A 140 14.81 -19.83 7.52
CA THR A 140 14.84 -19.39 6.12
C THR A 140 14.59 -17.89 5.98
N ILE A 141 13.54 -17.37 6.62
CA ILE A 141 13.21 -15.95 6.54
C ILE A 141 14.15 -15.08 7.39
N ALA A 142 14.64 -15.59 8.52
CA ALA A 142 15.71 -14.92 9.26
C ALA A 142 16.97 -14.76 8.40
N ALA A 143 17.37 -15.81 7.68
CA ALA A 143 18.50 -15.75 6.76
C ALA A 143 18.23 -14.81 5.57
N ARG A 144 17.01 -14.78 5.02
CA ARG A 144 16.62 -13.82 3.98
C ARG A 144 16.85 -12.38 4.42
N LEU A 145 16.38 -12.00 5.61
CA LEU A 145 16.59 -10.66 6.16
C LEU A 145 18.07 -10.31 6.27
N LEU A 146 18.91 -11.25 6.74
CA LEU A 146 20.37 -11.04 6.79
C LEU A 146 20.97 -10.83 5.40
N VAL A 147 20.57 -11.63 4.41
CA VAL A 147 21.05 -11.51 3.02
C VAL A 147 20.65 -10.17 2.42
N GLU A 148 19.41 -9.75 2.60
CA GLU A 148 18.93 -8.46 2.11
C GLU A 148 19.57 -7.27 2.85
N LEU A 149 20.11 -7.49 4.06
CA LEU A 149 20.95 -6.51 4.77
C LEU A 149 22.44 -6.59 4.38
N GLY A 150 22.79 -7.42 3.38
CA GLY A 150 24.12 -7.47 2.78
C GLY A 150 25.01 -8.61 3.25
N TRP A 151 24.48 -9.58 4.01
CA TRP A 151 25.27 -10.76 4.38
C TRP A 151 25.38 -11.72 3.19
N PRO A 152 26.56 -12.34 2.95
CA PRO A 152 26.65 -13.48 2.04
C PRO A 152 25.72 -14.60 2.49
N ALA A 153 24.96 -15.19 1.56
CA ALA A 153 23.96 -16.22 1.86
C ALA A 153 24.50 -17.38 2.72
N ARG A 154 25.70 -17.88 2.40
CA ARG A 154 26.34 -18.95 3.19
C ARG A 154 26.65 -18.52 4.63
N GLN A 155 27.04 -17.27 4.83
CA GLN A 155 27.29 -16.73 6.17
C GLN A 155 26.00 -16.57 6.96
N ALA A 156 24.93 -16.07 6.32
CA ALA A 156 23.61 -15.96 6.94
C ALA A 156 23.07 -17.33 7.40
N ILE A 157 23.17 -18.36 6.54
CA ILE A 157 22.81 -19.75 6.88
C ILE A 157 23.62 -20.26 8.07
N GLY A 158 24.94 -20.02 8.07
CA GLY A 158 25.82 -20.40 9.18
C GLY A 158 25.43 -19.74 10.50
N ALA A 159 25.14 -18.43 10.49
CA ALA A 159 24.72 -17.68 11.67
C ALA A 159 23.38 -18.19 12.24
N VAL A 160 22.40 -18.45 11.38
CA VAL A 160 21.11 -19.04 11.78
C VAL A 160 21.29 -20.42 12.41
N ARG A 161 22.10 -21.29 11.81
CA ARG A 161 22.38 -22.64 12.34
C ARG A 161 23.18 -22.61 13.64
N ALA A 162 24.03 -21.60 13.85
CA ALA A 162 24.75 -21.41 15.11
C ALA A 162 23.81 -21.08 16.28
N GLN A 163 22.75 -20.30 16.03
CA GLN A 163 21.73 -19.99 17.04
C GLN A 163 20.79 -21.17 17.31
N ARG A 164 20.39 -21.92 16.26
CA ARG A 164 19.53 -23.11 16.40
C ARG A 164 20.02 -24.22 15.46
N PRO A 165 20.77 -25.22 15.97
CA PRO A 165 21.24 -26.34 15.16
C PRO A 165 20.08 -27.06 14.45
N GLY A 166 20.22 -27.29 13.15
CA GLY A 166 19.18 -27.88 12.30
C GLY A 166 18.19 -26.87 11.69
N ALA A 167 18.30 -25.57 11.98
CA ALA A 167 17.52 -24.55 11.28
C ALA A 167 17.85 -24.51 9.78
N ILE A 168 16.86 -24.07 8.98
CA ILE A 168 16.87 -24.24 7.51
C ILE A 168 16.93 -25.75 7.20
N GLU A 169 15.79 -26.40 7.44
CA GLU A 169 15.65 -27.84 7.64
C GLU A 169 15.75 -28.64 6.33
N THR A 170 15.34 -28.05 5.21
CA THR A 170 15.29 -28.73 3.92
C THR A 170 16.33 -28.19 2.93
N ARG A 171 16.74 -29.03 1.97
CA ARG A 171 17.62 -28.61 0.87
C ARG A 171 16.98 -27.51 0.03
N ALA A 172 15.66 -27.53 -0.16
CA ALA A 172 14.94 -26.50 -0.88
C ALA A 172 15.03 -25.14 -0.17
N GLN A 173 14.91 -25.11 1.17
CA GLN A 173 15.09 -23.90 1.97
C GLN A 173 16.52 -23.36 1.92
N GLU A 174 17.51 -24.24 1.99
CA GLU A 174 18.91 -23.83 1.83
C GLU A 174 19.17 -23.25 0.43
N GLN A 175 18.66 -23.90 -0.61
CA GLN A 175 18.79 -23.42 -1.99
C GLN A 175 18.09 -22.07 -2.18
N TYR A 176 16.88 -21.90 -1.64
CA TYR A 176 16.15 -20.63 -1.68
C TYR A 176 16.98 -19.46 -1.14
N VAL A 177 17.65 -19.63 0.02
CA VAL A 177 18.49 -18.58 0.61
C VAL A 177 19.73 -18.32 -0.25
N LEU A 178 20.30 -19.35 -0.87
CA LEU A 178 21.46 -19.21 -1.76
C LEU A 178 21.12 -18.49 -3.07
N ASP A 179 19.89 -18.59 -3.55
CA ASP A 179 19.41 -17.99 -4.79
C ASP A 179 18.88 -16.55 -4.62
N LEU A 180 18.87 -16.03 -3.40
CA LEU A 180 18.44 -14.65 -3.14
C LEU A 180 19.34 -13.63 -3.88
N PRO A 181 18.77 -12.52 -4.38
CA PRO A 181 19.50 -11.53 -5.18
C PRO A 181 20.58 -10.76 -4.40
N GLY A 182 20.64 -10.92 -3.07
CA GLY A 182 21.63 -10.28 -2.21
C GLY A 182 21.07 -9.04 -1.50
N ALA A 183 21.96 -8.06 -1.30
CA ALA A 183 21.65 -6.84 -0.55
C ALA A 183 20.56 -6.02 -1.24
N VAL A 184 19.62 -5.51 -0.45
CA VAL A 184 18.70 -4.44 -0.86
C VAL A 184 19.25 -3.15 -0.25
N ASP A 185 19.57 -2.16 -1.08
CA ASP A 185 20.08 -0.88 -0.59
C ASP A 185 18.96 0.03 -0.04
N ALA A 186 19.35 1.03 0.75
CA ALA A 186 18.40 1.96 1.37
C ALA A 186 17.67 2.83 0.33
N SER A 187 18.27 3.13 -0.83
CA SER A 187 17.63 3.91 -1.89
C SER A 187 16.53 3.15 -2.61
N THR A 188 16.71 1.84 -2.80
CA THR A 188 15.73 0.91 -3.37
C THR A 188 14.56 0.80 -2.41
N ASP A 189 14.81 0.59 -1.12
CA ASP A 189 13.74 0.58 -0.12
C ASP A 189 13.04 1.92 0.01
N ALA A 190 13.76 3.05 -0.08
CA ALA A 190 13.14 4.38 -0.07
C ALA A 190 12.24 4.58 -1.30
N HIS A 191 12.65 4.11 -2.47
CA HIS A 191 11.82 4.15 -3.67
C HIS A 191 10.57 3.28 -3.53
N SER A 192 10.74 2.01 -3.15
CA SER A 192 9.63 1.08 -2.89
C SER A 192 8.68 1.63 -1.84
N ALA A 193 9.20 2.24 -0.78
CA ALA A 193 8.38 2.87 0.25
C ALA A 193 7.48 3.98 -0.32
N ARG A 194 7.97 4.83 -1.22
CA ARG A 194 7.16 5.89 -1.86
C ARG A 194 6.09 5.33 -2.79
N VAL A 195 6.41 4.29 -3.56
CA VAL A 195 5.46 3.60 -4.45
C VAL A 195 4.34 2.95 -3.64
N LEU A 196 4.72 2.12 -2.66
CA LEU A 196 3.78 1.48 -1.73
C LEU A 196 2.95 2.52 -0.99
N GLY A 197 3.59 3.60 -0.51
CA GLY A 197 2.94 4.69 0.20
C GLY A 197 1.91 5.41 -0.67
N CYS A 198 2.21 5.68 -1.93
CA CYS A 198 1.25 6.28 -2.86
C CYS A 198 -0.02 5.43 -2.99
N VAL A 199 0.13 4.14 -3.31
CA VAL A 199 -1.01 3.26 -3.62
C VAL A 199 -1.75 2.84 -2.36
N LEU A 200 -1.05 2.33 -1.34
CA LEU A 200 -1.67 1.86 -0.10
C LEU A 200 -2.06 2.99 0.84
N GLY A 201 -1.36 4.13 0.79
CA GLY A 201 -1.76 5.35 1.49
C GLY A 201 -3.02 5.95 0.89
N GLY A 202 -3.15 5.95 -0.43
CA GLY A 202 -4.40 6.29 -1.11
C GLY A 202 -5.55 5.37 -0.72
N ALA A 203 -5.34 4.05 -0.80
CA ALA A 203 -6.32 3.06 -0.36
C ALA A 203 -6.75 3.22 1.10
N MET A 204 -5.82 3.66 1.96
CA MET A 204 -6.13 3.95 3.35
C MET A 204 -6.94 5.22 3.54
N GLY A 205 -6.62 6.28 2.78
CA GLY A 205 -7.40 7.50 2.74
C GLY A 205 -8.83 7.26 2.29
N ASP A 206 -8.99 6.55 1.16
CA ASP A 206 -10.26 6.09 0.63
C ASP A 206 -11.07 5.34 1.70
N ALA A 207 -10.54 4.23 2.22
CA ALA A 207 -11.29 3.41 3.19
C ALA A 207 -11.63 4.18 4.49
N PHE A 208 -10.82 5.18 4.86
CA PHE A 208 -11.11 6.07 5.99
C PHE A 208 -12.29 7.00 5.67
N GLY A 209 -12.25 7.70 4.54
CA GLY A 209 -13.29 8.64 4.11
C GLY A 209 -14.59 7.96 3.70
N TYR A 210 -14.55 6.77 3.12
CA TYR A 210 -15.72 6.03 2.65
C TYR A 210 -16.68 5.64 3.78
N ALA A 211 -16.19 5.60 5.02
CA ALA A 211 -17.02 5.37 6.20
C ALA A 211 -18.02 6.50 6.50
N ILE A 212 -17.76 7.70 5.97
CA ILE A 212 -18.48 8.95 6.23
C ILE A 212 -18.81 9.73 4.94
N GLU A 213 -18.59 9.12 3.77
CA GLU A 213 -19.01 9.68 2.48
C GLU A 213 -20.49 10.08 2.51
N PHE A 214 -20.81 11.25 1.94
CA PHE A 214 -22.13 11.90 1.95
C PHE A 214 -22.62 12.44 3.29
N ASP A 215 -21.94 12.17 4.42
CA ASP A 215 -22.31 12.77 5.69
C ASP A 215 -21.96 14.27 5.71
N ARG A 216 -22.78 15.05 6.40
CA ARG A 216 -22.42 16.42 6.80
C ARG A 216 -21.48 16.36 8.00
N LEU A 217 -20.53 17.29 8.12
CA LEU A 217 -19.59 17.42 9.23
C LEU A 217 -20.31 17.41 10.59
N ALA A 218 -21.43 18.11 10.70
CA ALA A 218 -22.24 18.09 11.92
C ALA A 218 -22.76 16.68 12.27
N SER A 219 -23.06 15.85 11.26
CA SER A 219 -23.44 14.44 11.45
C SER A 219 -22.24 13.58 11.85
N ILE A 220 -21.11 13.76 11.16
CA ILE A 220 -19.85 13.09 11.47
C ILE A 220 -19.47 13.35 12.93
N GLN A 221 -19.51 14.62 13.36
CA GLN A 221 -19.19 15.02 14.73
C GLN A 221 -20.15 14.45 15.77
N ARG A 222 -21.46 14.37 15.46
CA ARG A 222 -22.42 13.73 16.37
C ARG A 222 -22.14 12.23 16.55
N LYS A 223 -21.72 11.54 15.49
CA LYS A 223 -21.48 10.09 15.48
C LYS A 223 -20.11 9.71 16.05
N HIS A 224 -19.08 10.52 15.79
CA HIS A 224 -17.69 10.19 16.07
C HIS A 224 -17.03 11.10 17.13
N GLY A 225 -17.74 12.12 17.61
CA GLY A 225 -17.25 13.10 18.58
C GLY A 225 -16.83 14.42 17.92
N PRO A 226 -16.52 15.46 18.72
CA PRO A 226 -16.33 16.83 18.21
C PRO A 226 -15.17 17.00 17.23
N GLN A 227 -14.20 16.08 17.23
CA GLN A 227 -13.08 16.07 16.28
C GLN A 227 -13.40 15.32 14.98
N GLY A 228 -14.62 14.78 14.83
CA GLY A 228 -15.01 13.93 13.71
C GLY A 228 -14.39 12.53 13.79
N LEU A 229 -14.36 11.82 12.66
CA LEU A 229 -13.79 10.48 12.56
C LEU A 229 -12.29 10.51 12.88
N GLN A 230 -11.88 9.75 13.91
CA GLN A 230 -10.47 9.66 14.33
C GLN A 230 -9.82 8.32 13.96
N GLU A 231 -10.56 7.22 14.04
CA GLU A 231 -10.07 5.88 13.73
C GLU A 231 -10.89 5.30 12.57
N PRO A 232 -10.28 4.53 11.66
CA PRO A 232 -10.97 3.96 10.52
C PRO A 232 -12.05 2.95 10.97
N VAL A 233 -13.14 2.85 10.20
CA VAL A 233 -14.28 2.00 10.55
C VAL A 233 -14.18 0.65 9.86
N LEU A 234 -14.08 -0.42 10.64
CA LEU A 234 -14.09 -1.79 10.12
C LEU A 234 -15.51 -2.25 9.77
N ARG A 235 -15.65 -2.88 8.60
CA ARG A 235 -16.86 -3.60 8.17
C ARG A 235 -16.49 -5.06 7.96
N ALA A 236 -17.12 -5.96 8.73
CA ALA A 236 -16.78 -7.38 8.75
C ALA A 236 -15.27 -7.67 8.98
N GLY A 237 -14.61 -6.85 9.80
CA GLY A 237 -13.19 -6.99 10.13
C GLY A 237 -12.21 -6.41 9.10
N GLN A 238 -12.71 -5.80 8.01
CA GLN A 238 -11.90 -5.19 6.95
C GLN A 238 -12.19 -3.70 6.79
N LEU A 239 -11.22 -2.98 6.24
CA LEU A 239 -11.35 -1.62 5.74
C LEU A 239 -11.70 -1.71 4.26
N GLN A 240 -12.91 -1.27 3.93
CA GLN A 240 -13.47 -1.34 2.58
C GLN A 240 -13.14 -0.06 1.83
N VAL A 241 -12.49 -0.20 0.68
CA VAL A 241 -12.22 0.91 -0.25
C VAL A 241 -13.41 1.16 -1.20
N SER A 242 -13.54 2.35 -1.79
CA SER A 242 -14.56 2.74 -2.77
C SER A 242 -14.08 2.54 -4.22
N ASP A 243 -14.76 3.13 -5.21
CA ASP A 243 -14.33 3.12 -6.60
C ASP A 243 -13.00 3.87 -6.81
N ASP A 244 -12.62 4.79 -5.93
CA ASP A 244 -11.33 5.47 -5.91
C ASP A 244 -10.15 4.49 -6.02
N THR A 245 -10.04 3.59 -5.05
CA THR A 245 -8.95 2.62 -5.02
C THR A 245 -9.12 1.58 -6.11
N GLN A 246 -10.34 1.13 -6.38
CA GLN A 246 -10.58 0.17 -7.47
C GLN A 246 -10.04 0.72 -8.79
N MET A 247 -10.44 1.93 -9.17
CA MET A 247 -9.97 2.57 -10.40
C MET A 247 -8.47 2.90 -10.34
N THR A 248 -7.92 3.27 -9.18
CA THR A 248 -6.47 3.46 -8.99
C THR A 248 -5.68 2.18 -9.29
N LEU A 249 -6.14 1.02 -8.81
CA LEU A 249 -5.51 -0.27 -9.09
C LEU A 249 -5.60 -0.64 -10.58
N PHE A 250 -6.72 -0.33 -11.24
CA PHE A 250 -6.83 -0.48 -12.70
C PHE A 250 -5.89 0.48 -13.45
N THR A 251 -5.64 1.70 -12.96
CA THR A 251 -4.60 2.58 -13.52
C THR A 251 -3.21 1.95 -13.36
N LEU A 252 -2.89 1.34 -12.22
CA LEU A 252 -1.62 0.65 -12.01
C LEU A 252 -1.47 -0.56 -12.95
N GLU A 253 -2.52 -1.36 -13.10
CA GLU A 253 -2.58 -2.49 -14.05
C GLU A 253 -2.37 -2.02 -15.50
N ALA A 254 -2.97 -0.89 -15.90
CA ALA A 254 -2.74 -0.29 -17.21
C ALA A 254 -1.26 0.01 -17.45
N LEU A 255 -0.58 0.57 -16.46
CA LEU A 255 0.84 0.87 -16.56
C LEU A 255 1.66 -0.42 -16.65
N LEU A 256 1.39 -1.45 -15.84
CA LEU A 256 2.06 -2.75 -15.95
C LEU A 256 1.91 -3.39 -17.33
N ALA A 257 0.75 -3.26 -17.96
CA ALA A 257 0.49 -3.81 -19.28
C ALA A 257 1.21 -3.06 -20.43
N ALA A 258 1.56 -1.78 -20.22
CA ALA A 258 2.11 -0.91 -21.25
C ALA A 258 3.48 -0.30 -20.90
N LEU A 259 4.06 -0.73 -19.78
CA LEU A 259 5.36 -0.28 -19.30
C LEU A 259 6.43 -0.70 -20.32
N PRO A 260 7.22 0.24 -20.87
CA PRO A 260 8.54 -0.10 -21.37
C PRO A 260 9.44 -0.51 -20.19
N GLY A 261 10.58 -1.14 -20.45
CA GLY A 261 11.51 -1.57 -19.39
C GLY A 261 11.82 -0.44 -18.38
N GLN A 262 11.91 -0.78 -17.10
CA GLN A 262 12.26 0.15 -16.04
C GLN A 262 13.62 0.81 -16.27
N GLY A 263 13.60 2.14 -16.41
CA GLY A 263 14.81 2.96 -16.55
C GLY A 263 14.98 3.59 -17.93
N GLU A 264 14.11 3.27 -18.88
CA GLU A 264 14.04 4.01 -20.14
C GLU A 264 13.49 5.43 -19.92
N VAL A 265 14.12 6.41 -20.56
CA VAL A 265 13.61 7.78 -20.57
C VAL A 265 12.36 7.82 -21.44
N LEU A 266 11.22 8.12 -20.82
CA LEU A 266 9.94 8.18 -21.51
C LEU A 266 9.80 9.53 -22.22
N THR A 267 9.47 9.47 -23.50
CA THR A 267 9.16 10.65 -24.31
C THR A 267 7.65 10.76 -24.54
N SER A 268 7.20 11.86 -25.16
CA SER A 268 5.80 12.04 -25.55
C SER A 268 5.27 10.97 -26.51
N ALA A 269 6.14 10.17 -27.15
CA ALA A 269 5.73 9.04 -27.98
C ALA A 269 4.99 7.95 -27.19
N PHE A 270 5.19 7.87 -25.87
CA PHE A 270 4.49 6.93 -25.00
C PHE A 270 3.11 7.42 -24.54
N LEU A 271 2.73 8.67 -24.82
CA LEU A 271 1.43 9.22 -24.42
C LEU A 271 0.25 8.42 -25.01
N PRO A 272 0.19 8.15 -26.34
CA PRO A 272 -0.89 7.33 -26.91
C PRO A 272 -0.99 5.90 -26.35
N PRO A 273 0.08 5.07 -26.31
CA PRO A 273 -0.06 3.69 -25.82
C PRO A 273 -0.41 3.62 -24.33
N LEU A 274 0.15 4.48 -23.48
CA LEU A 274 -0.21 4.53 -22.06
C LEU A 274 -1.66 4.98 -21.84
N THR A 275 -2.14 5.96 -22.63
CA THR A 275 -3.55 6.40 -22.58
C THR A 275 -4.50 5.29 -23.03
N ALA A 276 -4.15 4.57 -24.09
CA ALA A 276 -4.94 3.41 -24.57
C ALA A 276 -4.96 2.25 -23.56
N ALA A 277 -3.86 2.05 -22.83
CA ALA A 277 -3.81 1.07 -21.75
C ALA A 277 -4.73 1.49 -20.58
N CYS A 278 -4.73 2.76 -20.20
CA CYS A 278 -5.65 3.30 -19.18
C CYS A 278 -7.10 3.12 -19.60
N GLN A 279 -7.43 3.46 -20.86
CA GLN A 279 -8.75 3.24 -21.43
C GLN A 279 -9.16 1.76 -21.28
N SER A 280 -8.30 0.83 -21.72
CA SER A 280 -8.57 -0.61 -21.63
C SER A 280 -8.80 -1.07 -20.19
N ALA A 281 -8.02 -0.55 -19.23
CA ALA A 281 -8.20 -0.89 -17.83
C ALA A 281 -9.48 -0.33 -17.23
N TYR A 282 -9.88 0.90 -17.57
CA TYR A 282 -11.16 1.47 -17.12
C TYR A 282 -12.37 0.72 -17.71
N LEU A 283 -12.24 0.21 -18.93
CA LEU A 283 -13.23 -0.68 -19.53
C LEU A 283 -13.33 -2.02 -18.81
N ARG A 284 -12.19 -2.57 -18.33
CA ARG A 284 -12.15 -3.75 -17.46
C ARG A 284 -12.76 -3.46 -16.08
N TRP A 285 -12.51 -2.30 -15.48
CA TRP A 285 -13.21 -1.88 -14.26
C TRP A 285 -14.72 -1.77 -14.50
N GLY A 286 -15.14 -1.22 -15.64
CA GLY A 286 -16.56 -1.18 -16.03
C GLY A 286 -17.24 -2.55 -16.01
N ASP A 287 -16.56 -3.61 -16.47
CA ASP A 287 -17.05 -5.00 -16.37
C ASP A 287 -17.27 -5.43 -14.91
N THR A 288 -16.37 -5.06 -13.99
CA THR A 288 -16.55 -5.40 -12.57
C THR A 288 -17.71 -4.64 -11.93
N GLN A 289 -18.13 -3.51 -12.51
CA GLN A 289 -19.32 -2.74 -12.12
C GLN A 289 -20.62 -3.17 -12.84
N GLY A 290 -20.58 -4.25 -13.63
CA GLY A 290 -21.75 -4.79 -14.35
C GLY A 290 -22.05 -4.10 -15.69
N LEU A 291 -21.10 -3.36 -16.27
CA LEU A 291 -21.19 -2.93 -17.66
C LEU A 291 -20.85 -4.09 -18.61
N ALA A 292 -21.22 -3.95 -19.89
CA ALA A 292 -20.95 -4.98 -20.88
C ALA A 292 -19.43 -5.28 -20.97
N SER A 293 -19.10 -6.56 -21.00
CA SER A 293 -17.72 -7.02 -21.01
C SER A 293 -17.01 -6.58 -22.29
N HIS A 294 -15.76 -6.15 -22.15
CA HIS A 294 -14.90 -5.80 -23.28
C HIS A 294 -14.13 -7.03 -23.76
N SER A 295 -13.97 -7.18 -25.07
CA SER A 295 -13.22 -8.27 -25.67
C SER A 295 -11.76 -8.25 -25.21
N GLY A 296 -11.31 -9.29 -24.51
CA GLY A 296 -9.93 -9.42 -24.04
C GLY A 296 -9.75 -10.59 -23.06
N ALA A 297 -8.50 -10.93 -22.75
CA ALA A 297 -8.21 -11.88 -21.68
C ALA A 297 -8.58 -11.24 -20.33
N PRO A 298 -9.25 -11.98 -19.42
CA PRO A 298 -9.59 -11.45 -18.10
C PRO A 298 -8.32 -11.16 -17.29
N SER A 299 -8.31 -10.00 -16.64
CA SER A 299 -7.24 -9.60 -15.73
C SER A 299 -7.42 -10.16 -14.32
N HIS A 300 -6.35 -10.14 -13.51
CA HIS A 300 -6.41 -10.52 -12.09
C HIS A 300 -7.44 -9.67 -11.33
N LEU A 301 -7.44 -8.34 -11.54
CA LEU A 301 -8.40 -7.44 -10.90
C LEU A 301 -9.84 -7.72 -11.33
N GLN A 302 -10.09 -8.11 -12.59
CA GLN A 302 -11.45 -8.49 -13.02
C GLN A 302 -11.98 -9.74 -12.33
N ALA A 303 -11.11 -10.64 -11.87
CA ALA A 303 -11.50 -11.82 -11.12
C ALA A 303 -11.68 -11.55 -9.62
N SER A 304 -11.15 -10.42 -9.11
CA SER A 304 -11.23 -10.08 -7.69
C SER A 304 -12.67 -9.82 -7.23
N ALA A 305 -13.02 -10.43 -6.09
CA ALA A 305 -14.31 -10.22 -5.45
C ALA A 305 -14.45 -8.78 -4.93
N ALA A 306 -13.36 -8.16 -4.46
CA ALA A 306 -13.37 -6.79 -3.96
C ALA A 306 -13.64 -5.78 -5.09
N MET A 307 -13.06 -6.01 -6.28
CA MET A 307 -13.28 -5.18 -7.47
C MET A 307 -14.70 -5.28 -8.03
N ARG A 308 -15.40 -6.39 -7.77
CA ARG A 308 -16.80 -6.63 -8.21
C ARG A 308 -17.86 -6.10 -7.24
N GLN A 309 -17.46 -5.50 -6.13
CA GLN A 309 -18.39 -4.80 -5.25
C GLN A 309 -18.61 -3.38 -5.75
N ARG A 310 -19.86 -3.03 -6.04
CA ARG A 310 -20.25 -1.69 -6.46
C ARG A 310 -20.28 -0.75 -5.25
N ARG A 311 -19.28 0.13 -5.14
CA ARG A 311 -19.08 1.03 -3.99
C ARG A 311 -18.96 2.46 -4.51
N ALA A 312 -20.08 3.17 -4.47
CA ALA A 312 -20.21 4.57 -4.88
C ALA A 312 -19.78 5.00 -6.31
N PRO A 313 -19.78 4.15 -7.37
CA PRO A 313 -19.25 4.57 -8.66
C PRO A 313 -19.99 5.77 -9.26
N GLY A 314 -19.23 6.82 -9.57
CA GLY A 314 -19.74 8.04 -10.17
C GLY A 314 -20.45 7.80 -11.52
N ASN A 315 -21.63 8.42 -11.70
CA ASN A 315 -22.42 8.27 -12.93
C ASN A 315 -21.68 8.74 -14.18
N THR A 316 -20.85 9.79 -14.08
CA THR A 316 -20.00 10.25 -15.19
C THR A 316 -19.05 9.14 -15.64
N CYS A 317 -18.30 8.52 -14.71
CA CYS A 317 -17.38 7.42 -15.02
C CYS A 317 -18.13 6.28 -15.72
N LEU A 318 -19.24 5.81 -15.15
CA LEU A 318 -20.03 4.73 -15.73
C LEU A 318 -20.57 5.04 -17.13
N SER A 319 -21.08 6.25 -17.35
CA SER A 319 -21.61 6.65 -18.66
C SER A 319 -20.50 6.76 -19.72
N ALA A 320 -19.35 7.34 -19.37
CA ALA A 320 -18.25 7.50 -20.29
C ALA A 320 -17.61 6.15 -20.64
N ILE A 321 -17.43 5.28 -19.65
CA ILE A 321 -16.89 3.92 -19.85
C ILE A 321 -17.85 3.06 -20.66
N ARG A 322 -19.17 3.15 -20.42
CA ARG A 322 -20.17 2.49 -21.27
C ARG A 322 -20.09 2.96 -22.73
N ALA A 323 -19.76 4.23 -22.96
CA ALA A 323 -19.54 4.78 -24.29
C ALA A 323 -18.13 4.46 -24.87
N GLY A 324 -17.28 3.75 -24.11
CA GLY A 324 -15.95 3.33 -24.53
C GLY A 324 -14.79 4.21 -24.04
N ALA A 325 -15.06 5.22 -23.21
CA ALA A 325 -14.06 6.12 -22.62
C ALA A 325 -13.16 6.82 -23.67
N TRP A 326 -13.78 7.41 -24.71
CA TRP A 326 -13.08 8.02 -25.84
C TRP A 326 -12.78 9.51 -25.69
N GLY A 327 -12.83 10.07 -24.48
CA GLY A 327 -12.56 11.50 -24.30
C GLY A 327 -11.07 11.84 -24.43
N ALA A 328 -10.78 13.10 -24.74
CA ALA A 328 -9.44 13.67 -24.76
C ALA A 328 -9.51 15.16 -24.38
N PRO A 329 -8.42 15.80 -23.92
CA PRO A 329 -8.46 17.22 -23.56
C PRO A 329 -8.97 18.12 -24.70
N GLU A 330 -8.65 17.78 -25.95
CA GLU A 330 -9.09 18.49 -27.16
C GLU A 330 -10.44 18.01 -27.69
N ARG A 331 -10.99 16.91 -27.12
CA ARG A 331 -12.26 16.30 -27.51
C ARG A 331 -13.09 15.98 -26.27
N SER A 332 -13.85 16.99 -25.84
CA SER A 332 -14.81 16.83 -24.75
C SER A 332 -15.93 15.86 -25.13
N ILE A 333 -16.28 14.97 -24.20
CA ILE A 333 -17.36 13.96 -24.33
C ILE A 333 -18.53 14.22 -23.37
N ASN A 334 -18.39 15.18 -22.45
CA ASN A 334 -19.39 15.66 -21.49
C ASN A 334 -18.87 16.94 -20.80
N ASP A 335 -19.70 17.58 -19.99
CA ASP A 335 -19.33 18.79 -19.23
C ASP A 335 -19.05 18.51 -17.75
N SER A 336 -18.66 17.27 -17.40
CA SER A 336 -18.50 16.87 -16.00
C SER A 336 -17.21 17.40 -15.38
N LYS A 337 -17.36 18.02 -14.21
CA LYS A 337 -16.27 18.44 -13.32
C LYS A 337 -15.96 17.44 -12.20
N GLY A 338 -16.65 16.30 -12.15
CA GLY A 338 -16.54 15.34 -11.04
C GLY A 338 -15.11 14.94 -10.70
N CYS A 339 -14.85 14.61 -9.42
CA CYS A 339 -13.57 14.14 -8.91
C CYS A 339 -13.07 12.82 -9.52
N GLY A 340 -13.97 12.07 -10.17
CA GLY A 340 -13.73 10.73 -10.70
C GLY A 340 -12.45 10.60 -11.53
N ALA A 341 -12.07 11.64 -12.27
CA ALA A 341 -10.83 11.66 -13.03
C ALA A 341 -9.57 11.76 -12.14
N VAL A 342 -9.56 12.63 -11.14
CA VAL A 342 -8.36 12.89 -10.32
C VAL A 342 -8.12 11.80 -9.28
N MET A 343 -9.16 11.19 -8.72
CA MET A 343 -9.02 10.18 -7.64
C MET A 343 -8.16 8.96 -8.01
N ARG A 344 -7.96 8.71 -9.32
CA ARG A 344 -7.36 7.48 -9.86
C ARG A 344 -6.07 7.66 -10.67
N THR A 345 -5.55 8.89 -10.83
CA THR A 345 -4.40 9.14 -11.73
C THR A 345 -3.05 9.23 -11.03
N ALA A 346 -2.99 9.15 -9.69
CA ALA A 346 -1.73 9.17 -8.96
C ALA A 346 -0.68 8.16 -9.46
N PRO A 347 -1.01 6.89 -9.82
CA PRO A 347 -0.02 5.93 -10.31
C PRO A 347 0.75 6.41 -11.55
N LEU A 348 0.17 7.30 -12.37
CA LEU A 348 0.85 7.85 -13.55
C LEU A 348 2.10 8.69 -13.18
N GLY A 349 2.15 9.23 -11.96
CA GLY A 349 3.33 9.92 -11.44
C GLY A 349 4.44 8.98 -10.94
N LEU A 350 4.18 7.69 -10.79
CA LEU A 350 5.16 6.70 -10.30
C LEU A 350 6.11 6.22 -11.40
N LEU A 351 5.82 6.49 -12.67
CA LEU A 351 6.68 6.17 -13.81
C LEU A 351 8.05 6.87 -13.68
N ARG A 352 9.08 6.11 -13.29
CA ARG A 352 10.44 6.65 -13.02
C ARG A 352 11.05 7.35 -14.23
N GLY A 353 10.77 6.84 -15.43
CA GLY A 353 11.28 7.38 -16.70
C GLY A 353 10.54 8.62 -17.21
N ALA A 354 9.41 9.01 -16.61
CA ALA A 354 8.64 10.17 -17.02
C ALA A 354 9.19 11.47 -16.40
N SER A 355 9.24 12.54 -17.18
CA SER A 355 9.38 13.89 -16.62
C SER A 355 8.08 14.34 -15.93
N PRO A 356 8.12 15.30 -14.99
CA PRO A 356 6.90 15.89 -14.41
C PRO A 356 5.92 16.40 -15.47
N ALA A 357 6.43 16.99 -16.56
CA ALA A 357 5.61 17.45 -17.68
C ALA A 357 4.95 16.29 -18.46
N LEU A 358 5.62 15.14 -18.60
CA LEU A 358 5.01 13.97 -19.23
C LEU A 358 3.97 13.32 -18.31
N ALA A 359 4.26 13.21 -17.01
CA ALA A 359 3.29 12.74 -16.02
C ALA A 359 2.03 13.62 -16.00
N PHE A 360 2.20 14.95 -16.05
CA PHE A 360 1.11 15.92 -16.18
C PHE A 360 0.24 15.63 -17.42
N LYS A 361 0.85 15.48 -18.60
CA LYS A 361 0.14 15.21 -19.85
C LYS A 361 -0.58 13.86 -19.82
N LEU A 362 0.05 12.84 -19.26
CA LEU A 362 -0.56 11.52 -19.07
C LEU A 362 -1.78 11.60 -18.16
N GLY A 363 -1.69 12.30 -17.04
CA GLY A 363 -2.83 12.50 -16.13
C GLY A 363 -3.97 13.26 -16.78
N CYS A 364 -3.69 14.33 -17.53
CA CYS A 364 -4.73 15.06 -18.29
C CYS A 364 -5.42 14.14 -19.32
N ALA A 365 -4.63 13.39 -20.10
CA ALA A 365 -5.17 12.48 -21.11
C ALA A 365 -6.02 11.37 -20.49
N ALA A 366 -5.54 10.73 -19.42
CA ALA A 366 -6.24 9.66 -18.71
C ALA A 366 -7.51 10.15 -17.99
N GLY A 367 -7.49 11.35 -17.42
CA GLY A 367 -8.68 11.98 -16.83
C GLY A 367 -9.75 12.28 -17.88
N ALA A 368 -9.30 12.84 -19.01
CA ALA A 368 -10.17 13.25 -20.11
C ALA A 368 -10.90 12.08 -20.78
N LEU A 369 -10.41 10.83 -20.65
CA LEU A 369 -11.12 9.63 -21.10
C LEU A 369 -12.56 9.55 -20.58
N THR A 370 -12.85 10.19 -19.44
CA THR A 370 -14.20 10.15 -18.81
C THR A 370 -14.80 11.51 -18.47
N HIS A 371 -13.99 12.53 -18.20
CA HIS A 371 -14.44 13.85 -17.77
C HIS A 371 -14.05 14.88 -18.84
N GLY A 372 -15.02 15.54 -19.46
CA GLY A 372 -14.75 16.44 -20.59
C GLY A 372 -14.56 17.92 -20.21
N HIS A 373 -14.96 18.34 -19.01
CA HIS A 373 -14.71 19.70 -18.54
C HIS A 373 -13.25 19.85 -18.07
N VAL A 374 -12.63 21.01 -18.30
CA VAL A 374 -11.24 21.31 -17.90
C VAL A 374 -10.99 21.08 -16.41
N ASP A 375 -11.84 21.63 -15.53
CA ASP A 375 -11.78 21.38 -14.09
C ASP A 375 -12.08 19.91 -13.67
N GLY A 376 -12.51 19.05 -14.59
CA GLY A 376 -12.63 17.61 -14.36
C GLY A 376 -11.32 16.87 -14.64
N TRP A 377 -10.69 17.10 -15.80
CA TRP A 377 -9.48 16.35 -16.19
C TRP A 377 -8.14 17.04 -15.83
N LEU A 378 -8.10 18.36 -15.69
CA LEU A 378 -6.88 19.10 -15.37
C LEU A 378 -6.32 18.76 -13.99
N PRO A 379 -7.14 18.63 -12.92
CA PRO A 379 -6.66 18.18 -11.61
C PRO A 379 -5.98 16.80 -11.68
N ALA A 380 -6.45 15.91 -12.55
CA ALA A 380 -5.87 14.59 -12.75
C ALA A 380 -4.42 14.66 -13.29
N GLY A 381 -4.14 15.63 -14.16
CA GLY A 381 -2.79 15.97 -14.62
C GLY A 381 -1.93 16.57 -13.52
N VAL A 382 -2.47 17.52 -12.77
CA VAL A 382 -1.74 18.15 -11.65
C VAL A 382 -1.35 17.10 -10.60
N LEU A 383 -2.25 16.20 -10.23
CA LEU A 383 -1.96 15.11 -9.29
C LEU A 383 -0.82 14.20 -9.79
N ALA A 384 -0.86 13.79 -11.06
CA ALA A 384 0.20 12.96 -11.63
C ALA A 384 1.57 13.66 -11.59
N ALA A 385 1.60 14.98 -11.84
CA ALA A 385 2.82 15.79 -11.71
C ALA A 385 3.29 15.90 -10.26
N LEU A 386 2.38 16.18 -9.32
CA LEU A 386 2.66 16.22 -7.87
C LEU A 386 3.31 14.91 -7.41
N VAL A 387 2.72 13.76 -7.74
CA VAL A 387 3.26 12.45 -7.37
C VAL A 387 4.65 12.23 -7.99
N ARG A 388 4.88 12.62 -9.25
CA ARG A 388 6.20 12.52 -9.89
C ARG A 388 7.27 13.33 -9.17
N LEU A 389 6.94 14.57 -8.78
CA LEU A 389 7.84 15.49 -8.07
C LEU A 389 8.12 15.01 -6.64
N LEU A 390 7.10 14.54 -5.92
CA LEU A 390 7.25 13.93 -4.59
C LEU A 390 8.07 12.64 -4.65
N ALA A 391 7.90 11.81 -5.67
CA ALA A 391 8.70 10.62 -5.89
C ALA A 391 10.17 10.93 -6.21
N GLN A 392 10.47 12.15 -6.64
CA GLN A 392 11.84 12.68 -6.80
C GLN A 392 12.40 13.31 -5.51
N GLY A 393 11.63 13.32 -4.43
CA GLY A 393 12.04 13.79 -3.10
C GLY A 393 11.78 15.26 -2.83
N LEU A 394 11.02 15.96 -3.69
CA LEU A 394 10.60 17.34 -3.40
C LEU A 394 9.60 17.39 -2.23
N SER A 395 9.55 18.52 -1.53
CA SER A 395 8.48 18.80 -0.58
C SER A 395 7.15 19.01 -1.31
N LEU A 396 6.03 18.80 -0.60
CA LEU A 396 4.70 19.01 -1.18
C LEU A 396 4.48 20.46 -1.62
N GLU A 397 5.00 21.44 -0.87
CA GLU A 397 4.88 22.86 -1.24
C GLU A 397 5.63 23.16 -2.56
N THR A 398 6.88 22.72 -2.69
CA THR A 398 7.66 22.92 -3.92
C THR A 398 7.04 22.17 -5.09
N ALA A 399 6.63 20.92 -4.88
CA ALA A 399 5.96 20.12 -5.89
C ALA A 399 4.67 20.80 -6.39
N ALA A 400 3.87 21.39 -5.49
CA ALA A 400 2.64 22.09 -5.85
C ALA A 400 2.90 23.33 -6.70
N ARG A 401 3.92 24.13 -6.38
CA ARG A 401 4.29 25.31 -7.18
C ARG A 401 4.77 24.94 -8.58
N GLU A 402 5.56 23.87 -8.69
CA GLU A 402 6.04 23.37 -9.98
C GLU A 402 4.89 22.76 -10.81
N ALA A 403 4.01 21.97 -10.19
CA ALA A 403 2.84 21.40 -10.87
C ALA A 403 1.86 22.49 -11.36
N LEU A 404 1.66 23.56 -10.58
CA LEU A 404 0.92 24.75 -11.01
C LEU A 404 1.58 25.45 -12.20
N THR A 405 2.91 25.57 -12.18
CA THR A 405 3.65 26.16 -13.31
C THR A 405 3.47 25.35 -14.60
N LEU A 406 3.49 24.01 -14.51
CA LEU A 406 3.20 23.13 -15.65
C LEU A 406 1.75 23.30 -16.14
N SER A 407 0.81 23.43 -15.20
CA SER A 407 -0.59 23.69 -15.50
C SER A 407 -0.78 25.02 -16.23
N ASP A 408 -0.16 26.10 -15.75
CA ASP A 408 -0.19 27.43 -16.37
C ASP A 408 0.35 27.40 -17.80
N GLN A 409 1.48 26.74 -18.01
CA GLN A 409 2.11 26.57 -19.34
C GLN A 409 1.22 25.78 -20.30
N ALA A 410 0.37 24.89 -19.79
CA ALA A 410 -0.61 24.13 -20.56
C ALA A 410 -1.96 24.87 -20.73
N GLY A 411 -2.06 26.15 -20.34
CA GLY A 411 -3.28 26.94 -20.45
C GLY A 411 -4.27 26.76 -19.29
N GLY A 412 -3.83 26.19 -18.17
CA GLY A 412 -4.63 26.01 -16.95
C GLY A 412 -4.85 27.29 -16.14
N ALA A 413 -4.14 28.39 -16.45
CA ALA A 413 -4.25 29.65 -15.73
C ALA A 413 -5.70 30.20 -15.75
N GLY A 414 -6.24 30.57 -14.59
CA GLY A 414 -7.60 31.12 -14.45
C GLY A 414 -8.73 30.07 -14.39
N THR A 415 -8.43 28.79 -14.53
CA THR A 415 -9.40 27.69 -14.31
C THR A 415 -9.88 27.62 -12.84
N GLY A 416 -10.89 26.82 -12.54
CA GLY A 416 -11.27 26.51 -11.15
C GLY A 416 -10.12 25.83 -10.41
N THR A 417 -9.48 24.87 -11.09
CA THR A 417 -8.27 24.15 -10.63
C THR A 417 -7.16 25.11 -10.19
N ASP A 418 -6.76 26.04 -11.06
CA ASP A 418 -5.72 27.03 -10.75
C ASP A 418 -6.07 27.89 -9.53
N ARG A 419 -7.31 28.37 -9.46
CA ARG A 419 -7.78 29.22 -8.36
C ARG A 419 -7.78 28.49 -7.02
N LEU A 420 -8.36 27.28 -6.96
CA LEU A 420 -8.50 26.52 -5.72
C LEU A 420 -7.16 25.98 -5.22
N LEU A 421 -6.27 25.53 -6.09
CA LEU A 421 -4.94 25.08 -5.68
C LEU A 421 -4.09 26.22 -5.12
N ARG A 422 -4.12 27.40 -5.75
CA ARG A 422 -3.43 28.58 -5.19
C ARG A 422 -4.05 29.02 -3.86
N LEU A 423 -5.37 28.87 -3.69
CA LEU A 423 -6.04 29.14 -2.43
C LEU A 423 -5.61 28.15 -1.34
N ALA A 424 -5.62 26.84 -1.63
CA ALA A 424 -5.16 25.80 -0.71
C ALA A 424 -3.71 26.03 -0.24
N LEU A 425 -2.81 26.44 -1.13
CA LEU A 425 -1.45 26.84 -0.76
C LEU A 425 -1.43 28.01 0.23
N ARG A 426 -2.20 29.08 -0.03
CA ARG A 426 -2.27 30.24 0.88
C ARG A 426 -2.86 29.86 2.24
N LEU A 427 -3.97 29.13 2.25
CA LEU A 427 -4.63 28.70 3.48
C LEU A 427 -3.71 27.83 4.35
N ALA A 428 -2.91 26.95 3.73
CA ALA A 428 -1.92 26.16 4.47
C ALA A 428 -0.78 27.04 5.03
N GLN A 429 -0.30 28.02 4.26
CA GLN A 429 0.73 28.97 4.72
C GLN A 429 0.26 29.84 5.87
N ASP A 430 -1.02 30.24 5.86
CA ASP A 430 -1.64 31.04 6.92
C ASP A 430 -1.96 30.20 8.18
N GLY A 431 -1.74 28.88 8.13
CA GLY A 431 -2.07 27.96 9.21
C GLY A 431 -3.58 27.81 9.43
N THR A 432 -4.39 28.01 8.38
CA THR A 432 -5.85 27.92 8.46
C THR A 432 -6.28 26.50 8.81
N PRO A 433 -7.05 26.30 9.89
CA PRO A 433 -7.57 24.97 10.25
C PRO A 433 -8.49 24.39 9.18
N GLY A 434 -8.50 23.06 9.06
CA GLY A 434 -9.28 22.33 8.05
C GLY A 434 -10.74 22.79 7.93
N GLU A 435 -11.48 22.84 9.04
CA GLU A 435 -12.89 23.27 9.04
C GLU A 435 -13.13 24.64 8.36
N ARG A 436 -12.21 25.59 8.54
CA ARG A 436 -12.31 26.91 7.88
C ARG A 436 -11.87 26.86 6.43
N ALA A 437 -10.80 26.10 6.13
CA ALA A 437 -10.32 25.95 4.77
C ALA A 437 -11.39 25.29 3.88
N HIS A 438 -12.07 24.25 4.36
CA HIS A 438 -13.11 23.53 3.61
C HIS A 438 -14.28 24.43 3.21
N ALA A 439 -14.65 25.40 4.05
CA ALA A 439 -15.69 26.37 3.71
C ALA A 439 -15.35 27.25 2.48
N GLU A 440 -14.07 27.41 2.16
CA GLU A 440 -13.59 28.14 0.98
C GLU A 440 -13.18 27.23 -0.19
N LEU A 441 -12.76 26.00 0.11
CA LEU A 441 -12.26 25.03 -0.87
C LEU A 441 -13.36 24.17 -1.49
N GLY A 442 -14.50 24.01 -0.83
CA GLY A 442 -15.65 23.25 -1.33
C GLY A 442 -15.93 21.97 -0.54
N GLU A 443 -16.71 21.08 -1.15
CA GLU A 443 -17.15 19.81 -0.54
C GLU A 443 -16.46 18.59 -1.17
N GLY A 444 -15.62 18.80 -2.19
CA GLY A 444 -14.81 17.75 -2.82
C GLY A 444 -15.47 17.09 -4.03
N TRP A 445 -16.72 17.45 -4.37
CA TRP A 445 -17.48 16.80 -5.46
C TRP A 445 -16.87 16.98 -6.85
N THR A 446 -16.10 18.05 -7.06
CA THR A 446 -15.41 18.32 -8.31
C THR A 446 -13.91 18.08 -8.16
N GLY A 447 -13.23 17.75 -9.27
CA GLY A 447 -11.82 17.38 -9.23
C GLY A 447 -10.90 18.50 -8.72
N ASP A 448 -11.25 19.76 -8.98
CA ASP A 448 -10.54 20.92 -8.49
C ASP A 448 -10.71 21.12 -6.97
N GLU A 449 -11.92 20.94 -6.44
CA GLU A 449 -12.17 20.94 -4.99
C GLU A 449 -11.44 19.78 -4.30
N ALA A 450 -11.59 18.56 -4.82
CA ALA A 450 -11.02 17.35 -4.22
C ALA A 450 -9.50 17.46 -4.05
N LEU A 451 -8.81 17.87 -5.13
CA LEU A 451 -7.36 18.02 -5.12
C LEU A 451 -6.91 19.18 -4.21
N ALA A 452 -7.67 20.28 -4.16
CA ALA A 452 -7.32 21.43 -3.32
C ALA A 452 -7.47 21.11 -1.82
N ILE A 453 -8.54 20.43 -1.42
CA ILE A 453 -8.74 19.93 -0.05
C ILE A 453 -7.62 18.97 0.33
N ALA A 454 -7.34 17.99 -0.52
CA ALA A 454 -6.27 17.01 -0.28
C ALA A 454 -4.89 17.65 -0.14
N MET A 455 -4.59 18.65 -0.98
CA MET A 455 -3.33 19.39 -0.92
C MET A 455 -3.22 20.25 0.34
N HIS A 456 -4.29 20.96 0.73
CA HIS A 456 -4.34 21.70 2.00
C HIS A 456 -4.10 20.77 3.19
N ALA A 457 -4.78 19.62 3.20
CA ALA A 457 -4.66 18.63 4.26
C ALA A 457 -3.23 18.06 4.36
N GLY A 458 -2.62 17.73 3.23
CA GLY A 458 -1.24 17.23 3.19
C GLY A 458 -0.19 18.27 3.59
N LEU A 459 -0.43 19.57 3.34
CA LEU A 459 0.43 20.66 3.77
C LEU A 459 0.24 21.03 5.26
N SER A 460 -0.98 20.90 5.77
CA SER A 460 -1.34 21.28 7.14
C SER A 460 -1.16 20.15 8.17
N GLY A 461 -1.18 18.89 7.71
CA GLY A 461 -0.98 17.71 8.54
C GLY A 461 0.49 17.48 8.89
N ARG A 462 0.77 17.24 10.18
CA ARG A 462 2.10 16.92 10.71
C ARG A 462 2.57 15.50 10.39
N ASP A 463 1.61 14.61 10.15
CA ASP A 463 1.80 13.18 9.89
C ASP A 463 0.69 12.68 8.95
N PHE A 464 0.85 11.48 8.43
CA PHE A 464 -0.10 10.85 7.51
C PHE A 464 -1.52 10.80 8.09
N VAL A 465 -1.65 10.41 9.36
CA VAL A 465 -2.96 10.23 10.02
C VAL A 465 -3.68 11.56 10.16
N GLN A 466 -2.97 12.62 10.56
CA GLN A 466 -3.55 13.95 10.68
C GLN A 466 -3.96 14.49 9.30
N ALA A 467 -3.15 14.28 8.26
CA ALA A 467 -3.51 14.69 6.90
C ALA A 467 -4.79 14.00 6.42
N VAL A 468 -4.90 12.67 6.58
CA VAL A 468 -6.13 11.92 6.24
C VAL A 468 -7.32 12.39 7.05
N ARG A 469 -7.15 12.66 8.36
CA ARG A 469 -8.24 13.18 9.20
C ARG A 469 -8.71 14.57 8.76
N ILE A 470 -7.79 15.47 8.40
CA ILE A 470 -8.15 16.80 7.89
C ILE A 470 -8.90 16.67 6.56
N ALA A 471 -8.40 15.81 5.67
CA ALA A 471 -8.98 15.58 4.36
C ALA A 471 -10.34 14.90 4.43
N ALA A 472 -10.61 14.01 5.38
CA ALA A 472 -11.89 13.27 5.44
C ALA A 472 -12.99 14.01 6.22
N ASN A 473 -12.64 14.83 7.21
CA ASN A 473 -13.64 15.45 8.09
C ASN A 473 -14.15 16.78 7.55
N HIS A 474 -14.94 16.72 6.47
CA HIS A 474 -15.71 17.85 5.92
C HIS A 474 -17.08 17.40 5.43
N ASP A 475 -17.87 18.34 4.92
CA ASP A 475 -19.12 18.03 4.24
C ASP A 475 -18.82 17.41 2.86
N GLY A 476 -19.48 16.30 2.53
CA GLY A 476 -19.53 15.80 1.14
C GLY A 476 -18.58 14.63 0.84
N ASP A 477 -17.73 14.81 -0.16
CA ASP A 477 -16.93 13.77 -0.80
C ASP A 477 -15.66 13.46 0.01
N SER A 478 -15.83 12.70 1.09
CA SER A 478 -14.79 12.46 2.10
C SER A 478 -13.79 11.39 1.69
N ASP A 479 -14.16 10.41 0.87
CA ASP A 479 -13.28 9.35 0.40
C ASP A 479 -12.31 9.86 -0.67
N SER A 480 -12.77 10.61 -1.67
CA SER A 480 -11.87 11.15 -2.71
C SER A 480 -10.82 12.11 -2.17
N THR A 481 -11.20 13.04 -1.29
CA THR A 481 -10.26 13.98 -0.68
C THR A 481 -9.24 13.27 0.20
N ALA A 482 -9.68 12.31 1.02
CA ALA A 482 -8.82 11.51 1.88
C ALA A 482 -7.89 10.59 1.09
N SER A 483 -8.40 9.97 0.03
CA SER A 483 -7.65 9.12 -0.91
C SER A 483 -6.51 9.91 -1.55
N ILE A 484 -6.79 11.07 -2.14
CA ILE A 484 -5.79 11.93 -2.77
C ILE A 484 -4.77 12.43 -1.72
N ALA A 485 -5.23 12.83 -0.53
CA ALA A 485 -4.32 13.24 0.55
C ALA A 485 -3.39 12.09 0.98
N GLY A 486 -3.93 10.88 1.06
CA GLY A 486 -3.19 9.65 1.32
C GLY A 486 -2.16 9.33 0.25
N GLN A 487 -2.49 9.51 -1.03
CA GLN A 487 -1.57 9.35 -2.16
C GLN A 487 -0.41 10.37 -2.08
N LEU A 488 -0.71 11.65 -1.82
CA LEU A 488 0.30 12.71 -1.68
C LEU A 488 1.23 12.46 -0.49
N CYS A 489 0.67 12.26 0.70
CA CYS A 489 1.46 12.04 1.92
C CYS A 489 2.22 10.71 1.85
N GLY A 490 1.59 9.66 1.35
CA GLY A 490 2.22 8.35 1.16
C GLY A 490 3.37 8.39 0.16
N THR A 491 3.28 9.18 -0.91
CA THR A 491 4.39 9.39 -1.85
C THR A 491 5.53 10.21 -1.19
N ARG A 492 5.18 11.21 -0.38
CA ARG A 492 6.13 12.10 0.30
C ARG A 492 6.91 11.38 1.41
N ASP A 493 6.23 10.63 2.25
CA ASP A 493 6.76 10.08 3.50
C ASP A 493 7.07 8.57 3.40
N GLY A 494 6.52 7.91 2.38
CA GLY A 494 6.66 6.48 2.18
C GLY A 494 5.75 5.66 3.09
N ILE A 495 5.67 4.36 2.79
CA ILE A 495 4.75 3.42 3.44
C ILE A 495 4.96 3.29 4.96
N LEU A 496 6.16 3.59 5.45
CA LEU A 496 6.49 3.53 6.88
C LEU A 496 5.67 4.52 7.70
N ALA A 497 5.27 5.66 7.11
CA ALA A 497 4.41 6.66 7.74
C ALA A 497 2.94 6.23 7.83
N VAL A 498 2.52 5.24 7.05
CA VAL A 498 1.15 4.71 7.07
C VAL A 498 1.03 3.64 8.17
N PRO A 499 0.02 3.72 9.06
CA PRO A 499 -0.18 2.73 10.13
C PRO A 499 -0.32 1.31 9.59
N HIS A 500 0.64 0.43 9.90
CA HIS A 500 0.65 -0.97 9.44
C HIS A 500 -0.62 -1.73 9.83
N ALA A 501 -1.11 -1.50 11.06
CA ALA A 501 -2.34 -2.08 11.57
C ALA A 501 -3.56 -1.77 10.68
N TRP A 502 -3.60 -0.59 10.06
CA TRP A 502 -4.68 -0.24 9.14
C TRP A 502 -4.46 -0.88 7.76
N VAL A 503 -3.26 -0.79 7.20
CA VAL A 503 -2.93 -1.35 5.87
C VAL A 503 -3.28 -2.84 5.81
N ARG A 504 -2.91 -3.63 6.83
CA ARG A 504 -3.17 -5.08 6.86
C ARG A 504 -4.67 -5.47 6.88
N ARG A 505 -5.55 -4.49 7.09
CA ARG A 505 -7.00 -4.68 7.15
C ARG A 505 -7.70 -4.22 5.87
N LEU A 506 -6.99 -3.64 4.91
CA LEU A 506 -7.55 -3.32 3.59
C LEU A 506 -8.07 -4.59 2.91
N ASP A 507 -9.30 -4.54 2.40
CA ASP A 507 -9.93 -5.67 1.72
C ASP A 507 -9.32 -5.95 0.33
N VAL A 508 -8.65 -4.96 -0.25
CA VAL A 508 -7.93 -5.04 -1.52
C VAL A 508 -6.42 -5.28 -1.37
N LEU A 509 -5.93 -5.54 -0.16
CA LEU A 509 -4.49 -5.61 0.11
C LEU A 509 -3.79 -6.64 -0.77
N GLU A 510 -4.35 -7.83 -0.92
CA GLU A 510 -3.76 -8.90 -1.71
C GLU A 510 -3.65 -8.51 -3.19
N ASP A 511 -4.74 -8.01 -3.78
CA ASP A 511 -4.79 -7.52 -5.16
C ASP A 511 -3.76 -6.39 -5.39
N ALA A 512 -3.68 -5.45 -4.45
CA ALA A 512 -2.75 -4.33 -4.52
C ALA A 512 -1.29 -4.81 -4.43
N LEU A 513 -0.97 -5.71 -3.48
CA LEU A 513 0.38 -6.23 -3.29
C LEU A 513 0.83 -7.11 -4.46
N GLN A 514 -0.08 -7.81 -5.13
CA GLN A 514 0.22 -8.53 -6.35
C GLN A 514 0.74 -7.57 -7.43
N LEU A 515 -0.01 -6.50 -7.75
CA LEU A 515 0.40 -5.50 -8.74
C LEU A 515 1.66 -4.74 -8.33
N LEU A 516 1.76 -4.35 -7.05
CA LEU A 516 2.91 -3.63 -6.51
C LEU A 516 4.17 -4.48 -6.55
N SER A 517 4.06 -5.79 -6.32
CA SER A 517 5.20 -6.70 -6.42
C SER A 517 5.74 -6.77 -7.83
N GLU A 518 4.86 -6.88 -8.84
CA GLU A 518 5.24 -6.84 -10.26
C GLU A 518 5.86 -5.50 -10.63
N TRP A 519 5.30 -4.40 -10.13
CA TRP A 519 5.82 -3.05 -10.36
C TRP A 519 7.21 -2.82 -9.78
N LEU A 520 7.49 -3.41 -8.61
CA LEU A 520 8.74 -3.18 -7.87
C LEU A 520 9.85 -4.17 -8.23
N GLN A 521 9.58 -5.19 -9.07
CA GLN A 521 10.62 -6.11 -9.50
C GLN A 521 11.64 -5.38 -10.39
N PRO A 522 12.95 -5.58 -10.22
CA PRO A 522 13.94 -5.07 -11.16
C PRO A 522 13.75 -5.71 -12.54
N ASP A 523 13.97 -4.93 -13.60
CA ASP A 523 13.96 -5.43 -14.98
C ASP A 523 14.78 -6.72 -15.13
N GLY A 524 14.15 -7.75 -15.70
CA GLY A 524 14.78 -9.03 -16.01
C GLY A 524 14.72 -10.08 -14.90
N ALA A 525 14.19 -9.77 -13.72
CA ALA A 525 13.91 -10.76 -12.68
C ALA A 525 12.47 -11.28 -12.81
N VAL A 526 12.07 -11.83 -13.96
CA VAL A 526 10.98 -12.82 -13.93
C VAL A 526 11.57 -14.01 -13.17
N LEU A 527 11.44 -14.02 -11.83
CA LEU A 527 11.51 -15.28 -11.10
C LEU A 527 10.51 -16.16 -11.80
N ALA A 528 11.02 -17.19 -12.48
CA ALA A 528 10.25 -18.09 -13.30
C ALA A 528 9.22 -18.82 -12.43
N THR A 529 8.09 -18.17 -12.14
CA THR A 529 6.86 -18.85 -11.77
C THR A 529 6.38 -19.51 -13.05
N SER A 530 6.84 -20.75 -13.22
CA SER A 530 6.32 -21.73 -14.15
C SER A 530 4.80 -21.87 -13.97
N ALA A 531 4.04 -21.00 -14.63
CA ALA A 531 2.59 -21.07 -14.78
C ALA A 531 2.06 -20.32 -16.02
N ARG A 532 2.92 -19.82 -16.91
CA ARG A 532 2.52 -19.33 -18.24
C ARG A 532 2.87 -20.35 -19.32
N LEU A 533 2.27 -21.54 -19.23
CA LEU A 533 2.13 -22.53 -20.31
C LEU A 533 1.16 -23.62 -19.79
N GLN A 534 -0.15 -23.34 -19.86
CA GLN A 534 -1.24 -24.31 -20.06
C GLN A 534 -2.60 -23.61 -19.88
N ALA A 535 -3.07 -22.98 -20.96
CA ALA A 535 -4.45 -22.98 -21.46
C ALA A 535 -4.44 -22.27 -22.82
#